data_AF-A0A2V7QIA7-F1
#
_entry.id   AF-A0A2V7QIA7-F1
#
_cell.length_a   1.000
_cell.length_b   1.000
_cell.length_c   1.000
_cell.angle_alpha   90.00
_cell.angle_beta   90.00
_cell.angle_gamma   90.00
#
_symmetry.space_group_name_H-M   'P 1'
#
loop_
_entity.id
_entity.type
_entity.pdbx_description
1 polymer ?
#
loop_
_entity_poly.entity_id
_entity_poly.type
_entity_poly.pdbx_seq_one_letter_code
_entity_poly.pdbx_strand_id
1 'polypeptide(L)'
;DVPYWLTFGVFTGLVAVVPFFGTLLSTTLPALFVLGGPGGGTRALYVLALGVVIHLIEGNLVSPLVMSKKIDMPPVLTITSVLVIGKLLGPLGLVVALPTLVTVMVIVRRILINRIYEGKGFRKSTRDR
;
A
#
# COMPACT_ATOMS: atom_id res chain seq x y z
N ASP A 1 -10.23 21.51 21.44
CA ASP A 1 -9.12 21.58 20.47
C ASP A 1 -8.15 20.43 20.66
N VAL A 2 -7.75 19.78 19.57
CA VAL A 2 -6.66 18.80 19.59
C VAL A 2 -5.36 19.59 19.40
N PRO A 3 -4.45 19.60 20.40
CA PRO A 3 -3.21 20.34 20.29
C PRO A 3 -2.37 19.79 19.11
N TYR A 4 -1.69 20.69 18.40
CA TYR A 4 -0.79 20.35 17.28
C TYR A 4 -1.45 19.64 16.09
N TRP A 5 -2.76 19.83 15.89
CA TRP A 5 -3.51 19.26 14.76
C TRP A 5 -2.86 19.55 13.39
N LEU A 6 -2.32 20.75 13.20
CA LEU A 6 -1.66 21.15 11.95
C LEU A 6 -0.35 20.37 11.73
N THR A 7 0.48 20.25 12.77
CA THR A 7 1.75 19.51 12.72
C THR A 7 1.50 18.03 12.41
N PHE A 8 0.52 17.41 13.08
CA PHE A 8 0.14 16.03 12.80
C PHE A 8 -0.51 15.88 11.42
N GLY A 9 -1.29 16.85 10.94
CA GLY A 9 -1.84 16.84 9.59
C GLY A 9 -0.76 16.84 8.50
N VAL A 10 0.26 17.69 8.65
CA VAL A 10 1.42 17.72 7.72
C VAL A 10 2.22 16.43 7.80
N PHE A 11 2.46 15.91 9.02
CA PHE A 11 3.11 14.62 9.23
C PHE A 11 2.36 13.47 8.54
N THR A 12 1.03 13.41 8.73
CA THR A 12 0.18 12.43 8.07
C THR A 12 0.29 12.51 6.55
N GLY A 13 0.26 13.72 5.98
CA GLY A 13 0.43 13.92 4.54
C GLY A 13 1.77 13.40 4.00
N LEU A 14 2.87 13.61 4.73
CA LEU A 14 4.18 13.10 4.34
C LEU A 14 4.27 11.58 4.40
N VAL A 15 3.69 10.99 5.45
CA VAL A 15 3.80 9.54 5.72
C VAL A 15 2.82 8.74 4.86
N ALA A 16 1.67 9.32 4.48
CA ALA A 16 0.67 8.73 3.59
C ALA A 16 1.19 8.38 2.19
N VAL A 17 2.34 8.93 1.78
CA VAL A 17 3.00 8.57 0.52
C VAL A 17 3.40 7.09 0.49
N VAL A 18 3.62 6.48 1.65
CA VAL A 18 3.89 5.05 1.80
C VAL A 18 2.59 4.32 2.03
N PRO A 19 2.06 3.54 1.09
CA PRO A 19 0.81 2.82 1.31
C PRO A 19 0.98 1.76 2.40
N PHE A 20 -0.12 1.49 3.12
CA PHE A 20 -0.21 0.64 4.32
C PHE A 20 0.56 1.18 5.55
N PHE A 21 1.87 1.43 5.42
CA PHE A 21 2.69 1.97 6.51
C PHE A 21 2.34 3.41 6.84
N GLY A 22 1.96 4.19 5.82
CA GLY A 22 1.59 5.59 5.94
C GLY A 22 0.43 5.78 6.90
N THR A 23 -0.63 5.03 6.67
CA THR A 23 -1.89 5.09 7.44
C THR A 23 -1.71 4.52 8.84
N LEU A 24 -0.92 3.46 8.99
CA LEU A 24 -0.55 2.89 10.29
C LEU A 24 0.23 3.89 11.15
N LEU A 25 1.32 4.46 10.61
CA LEU A 25 2.19 5.38 11.35
C LEU A 25 1.51 6.73 11.62
N SER A 26 0.79 7.26 10.62
CA SER A 26 0.07 8.54 10.73
C SER A 26 -1.11 8.49 11.69
N THR A 27 -1.72 7.33 11.92
CA THR A 27 -2.81 7.20 12.91
C THR A 27 -2.27 6.89 14.30
N THR A 28 -1.29 5.98 14.40
CA THR A 28 -0.84 5.46 15.70
C THR A 28 -0.10 6.51 16.52
N LEU A 29 0.77 7.31 15.88
CA LEU A 29 1.58 8.30 16.60
C LEU A 29 0.74 9.43 17.22
N PRO A 30 -0.22 10.07 16.51
CA PRO A 30 -1.14 11.03 17.12
C PRO A 30 -2.04 10.40 18.18
N ALA A 31 -2.52 9.17 17.97
CA ALA A 31 -3.34 8.48 18.96
C ALA A 31 -2.62 8.28 20.29
N LEU A 32 -1.35 7.86 20.25
CA LEU A 32 -0.50 7.72 21.45
C LEU A 32 -0.23 9.06 22.13
N PHE A 33 0.00 10.12 21.35
CA PHE A 33 0.23 11.47 21.89
C PHE A 33 -1.01 12.00 22.62
N VAL A 34 -2.19 11.85 22.02
CA VAL A 34 -3.46 12.33 22.58
C VAL A 34 -3.87 11.53 23.83
N LEU A 35 -3.49 10.25 23.90
CA LEU A 35 -3.77 9.39 25.06
C LEU A 35 -3.16 9.93 26.36
N GLY A 36 -1.99 10.57 26.29
CA GLY A 36 -1.29 11.14 27.45
C GLY A 36 -1.89 12.45 27.99
N GLY A 37 -2.89 13.03 27.31
CA GLY A 37 -3.50 14.31 27.69
C GLY A 37 -4.78 14.18 28.53
N PRO A 38 -5.29 15.30 29.09
CA PRO A 38 -6.57 15.33 29.78
C PRO A 38 -7.72 14.91 28.85
N GLY A 39 -8.50 13.90 29.24
CA GLY A 39 -9.55 13.29 28.40
C GLY A 39 -9.00 12.40 27.27
N GLY A 40 -7.73 12.00 27.34
CA GLY A 40 -7.00 11.30 26.28
C GLY A 40 -7.63 10.00 25.81
N GLY A 41 -8.25 9.22 26.70
CA GLY A 41 -8.88 7.95 26.33
C GLY A 41 -9.97 8.10 25.27
N THR A 42 -10.90 9.04 25.46
CA THR A 42 -12.00 9.28 24.49
C THR A 42 -11.47 9.83 23.16
N ARG A 43 -10.54 10.79 23.21
CA ARG A 43 -9.98 11.43 22.02
C ARG A 43 -9.08 10.48 21.22
N ALA A 44 -8.28 9.66 21.89
CA ALA A 44 -7.48 8.61 21.24
C ALA A 44 -8.39 7.58 20.56
N LEU A 45 -9.53 7.24 21.17
CA LEU A 45 -10.53 6.35 20.56
C LEU A 45 -11.05 6.93 19.24
N TYR A 46 -11.37 8.23 19.19
CA TYR A 46 -11.81 8.90 17.95
C TYR A 46 -10.72 8.91 16.87
N VAL A 47 -9.47 9.20 17.24
CA VAL A 47 -8.34 9.19 16.28
C VAL A 47 -8.11 7.78 15.73
N LEU A 48 -8.13 6.76 16.58
CA LEU A 48 -7.98 5.37 16.16
C LEU A 48 -9.15 4.92 15.29
N ALA A 49 -10.39 5.24 15.66
CA ALA A 49 -11.57 4.92 14.88
C ALA A 49 -11.50 5.53 13.48
N LEU A 50 -11.11 6.81 13.39
CA LEU A 50 -10.92 7.49 12.11
C LEU A 50 -9.85 6.78 11.26
N GLY A 51 -8.69 6.45 11.84
CA GLY A 51 -7.63 5.78 11.09
C GLY A 51 -7.98 4.36 10.67
N VAL A 52 -8.77 3.62 11.46
CA VAL A 52 -9.32 2.32 11.05
C VAL A 52 -10.25 2.47 9.86
N VAL A 53 -11.15 3.45 9.88
CA VAL A 53 -12.04 3.74 8.74
C VAL A 53 -11.23 4.08 7.49
N ILE A 54 -10.22 4.95 7.61
CA ILE A 54 -9.33 5.29 6.49
C ILE A 54 -8.60 4.05 5.97
N HIS A 55 -8.06 3.23 6.87
CA HIS A 55 -7.33 2.01 6.49
C HIS A 55 -8.23 0.99 5.79
N LEU A 56 -9.49 0.86 6.22
CA LEU A 56 -10.48 0.00 5.57
C LEU A 56 -10.85 0.51 4.17
N ILE A 57 -11.00 1.82 4.00
CA ILE A 57 -11.26 2.44 2.69
C ILE A 57 -10.05 2.22 1.77
N GLU A 58 -8.84 2.42 2.27
CA GLU A 58 -7.63 2.19 1.48
C GLU A 58 -7.48 0.73 1.05
N GLY A 59 -7.63 -0.20 2.00
CA GLY A 59 -7.48 -1.62 1.76
C GLY A 59 -8.54 -2.21 0.82
N ASN A 60 -9.80 -1.76 0.95
CA ASN A 60 -10.92 -2.37 0.23
C ASN A 60 -11.39 -1.59 -1.01
N LEU A 61 -11.14 -0.28 -1.10
CA LEU A 61 -11.58 0.55 -2.24
C LEU A 61 -10.41 1.13 -3.02
N VAL A 62 -9.47 1.80 -2.36
CA VAL A 62 -8.34 2.47 -3.04
C VAL A 62 -7.43 1.44 -3.69
N SER A 63 -7.08 0.38 -2.96
CA SER A 63 -6.24 -0.71 -3.46
C SER A 63 -6.76 -1.31 -4.78
N PRO A 64 -8.00 -1.78 -4.90
CA PRO A 64 -8.50 -2.31 -6.18
C PRO A 64 -8.68 -1.26 -7.28
N LEU A 65 -9.03 -0.01 -6.95
CA LEU A 65 -9.15 1.09 -7.92
C LEU A 65 -7.79 1.43 -8.54
N VAL A 66 -6.73 1.52 -7.74
CA VAL A 66 -5.37 1.80 -8.19
C VAL A 66 -4.78 0.57 -8.91
N MET A 67 -5.09 -0.63 -8.45
CA MET A 67 -4.59 -1.89 -9.01
C MET A 67 -5.42 -2.43 -10.18
N SER A 68 -6.04 -1.54 -10.97
CA SER A 68 -7.13 -1.75 -11.95
C SER A 68 -7.11 -3.01 -12.83
N LYS A 69 -6.02 -3.78 -12.99
CA LYS A 69 -6.05 -5.06 -13.73
C LYS A 69 -5.13 -6.15 -13.15
N LYS A 70 -5.72 -7.07 -12.38
CA LYS A 70 -5.27 -8.47 -12.14
C LYS A 70 -3.77 -8.65 -11.94
N ILE A 71 -3.21 -7.98 -10.94
CA ILE A 71 -1.98 -8.43 -10.32
C ILE A 71 -2.30 -8.60 -8.84
N ASP A 72 -2.60 -9.83 -8.44
CA ASP A 72 -2.67 -10.19 -7.02
C ASP A 72 -1.26 -10.04 -6.45
N MET A 73 -0.92 -8.83 -6.02
CA MET A 73 0.35 -8.54 -5.38
C MET A 73 0.29 -9.06 -3.95
N PRO A 74 1.10 -10.05 -3.58
CA PRO A 74 1.21 -10.47 -2.21
C PRO A 74 1.73 -9.28 -1.37
N PRO A 75 1.07 -8.90 -0.26
CA PRO A 75 1.51 -7.81 0.61
C PRO A 75 2.97 -7.95 1.06
N VAL A 76 3.44 -9.20 1.22
CA VAL A 76 4.84 -9.51 1.54
C VAL A 76 5.83 -8.99 0.49
N LEU A 77 5.50 -9.03 -0.81
CA LEU A 77 6.38 -8.49 -1.85
C LEU A 77 6.43 -6.96 -1.79
N THR A 78 5.31 -6.32 -1.49
CA THR A 78 5.22 -4.87 -1.31
C THR A 78 6.09 -4.41 -0.13
N ILE A 79 5.97 -5.06 1.02
CA ILE A 79 6.79 -4.77 2.20
C ILE A 79 8.29 -5.00 1.89
N THR A 80 8.62 -6.12 1.27
CA THR A 80 10.03 -6.46 0.95
C THR A 80 10.62 -5.44 -0.01
N SER A 81 9.88 -5.05 -1.05
CA SER A 81 10.34 -4.05 -2.02
C SER A 81 10.57 -2.69 -1.37
N VAL A 82 9.65 -2.25 -0.51
CA VAL A 82 9.79 -1.03 0.28
C VAL A 82 11.04 -1.06 1.17
N LEU A 83 11.31 -2.18 1.86
CA LEU A 83 12.49 -2.32 2.70
C LEU A 83 13.79 -2.30 1.89
N VAL A 84 13.84 -3.02 0.77
CA VAL A 84 15.03 -3.09 -0.10
C VAL A 84 15.30 -1.72 -0.75
N ILE A 85 14.30 -1.13 -1.40
CA ILE A 85 14.47 0.14 -2.12
C ILE A 85 14.65 1.30 -1.14
N GLY A 86 13.93 1.28 -0.01
CA GLY A 86 14.11 2.26 1.06
C GLY A 86 15.51 2.19 1.69
N LYS A 87 16.13 1.00 1.78
CA LYS A 87 17.54 0.87 2.19
C LYS A 87 18.52 1.44 1.15
N LEU A 88 18.23 1.30 -0.14
CA LEU A 88 19.11 1.72 -1.22
C LEU A 88 19.06 3.23 -1.49
N LEU A 89 17.86 3.81 -1.52
CA LEU A 89 17.61 5.21 -1.91
C LEU A 89 17.17 6.09 -0.72
N GLY A 90 17.12 5.53 0.49
CA GLY A 90 16.63 6.24 1.66
C GLY A 90 15.13 6.56 1.57
N PRO A 91 14.66 7.65 2.21
CA PRO A 91 13.25 8.03 2.22
C PRO A 91 12.63 8.22 0.83
N LEU A 92 13.41 8.71 -0.15
CA LEU A 92 12.94 8.87 -1.53
C LEU A 92 12.60 7.53 -2.18
N GLY A 93 13.26 6.45 -1.76
CA GLY A 93 12.99 5.09 -2.23
C GLY A 93 11.58 4.61 -1.92
N LEU A 94 10.94 5.14 -0.88
CA LEU A 94 9.59 4.74 -0.47
C LEU A 94 8.53 5.08 -1.53
N VAL A 95 8.68 6.23 -2.19
CA VAL A 95 7.76 6.70 -3.24
C VAL A 95 7.88 5.86 -4.51
N VAL A 96 9.13 5.50 -4.84
CA VAL A 96 9.46 4.81 -6.09
C VAL A 96 9.34 3.27 -5.94
N ALA A 97 9.26 2.76 -4.71
CA ALA A 97 9.23 1.34 -4.43
C ALA A 97 8.05 0.62 -5.11
N LEU A 98 6.82 1.14 -4.96
CA LEU A 98 5.65 0.51 -5.56
C LEU A 98 5.67 0.49 -7.10
N PRO A 99 5.89 1.62 -7.79
CA PRO A 99 6.00 1.60 -9.26
C PRO A 99 7.06 0.61 -9.75
N THR A 100 8.19 0.53 -9.05
CA THR A 100 9.27 -0.39 -9.38
C THR A 100 8.83 -1.84 -9.20
N LEU A 101 8.23 -2.19 -8.06
CA LEU A 101 7.70 -3.53 -7.81
C LEU A 101 6.68 -3.95 -8.87
N VAL A 102 5.74 -3.06 -9.18
CA VAL A 102 4.70 -3.31 -10.20
C VAL A 102 5.33 -3.59 -11.55
N THR A 103 6.31 -2.77 -11.95
CA THR A 103 7.02 -2.92 -13.22
C THR A 103 7.73 -4.26 -13.29
N VAL A 104 8.51 -4.62 -12.27
CA VAL A 104 9.24 -5.90 -12.21
C VAL A 104 8.27 -7.08 -12.26
N MET A 105 7.18 -7.03 -11.49
CA MET A 105 6.20 -8.11 -11.43
C MET A 105 5.49 -8.31 -12.77
N VAL A 106 5.17 -7.23 -13.48
CA VAL A 106 4.60 -7.29 -14.85
C VAL A 106 5.59 -7.92 -15.82
N ILE A 107 6.87 -7.54 -15.78
CA ILE A 107 7.91 -8.10 -16.65
C ILE A 107 8.06 -9.61 -16.39
N VAL A 108 8.24 -10.01 -15.13
CA VAL A 108 8.39 -11.42 -14.73
C VAL A 108 7.19 -12.23 -15.19
N ARG A 109 5.97 -11.72 -14.95
CA ARG A 109 4.74 -12.41 -15.35
C ARG A 109 4.64 -12.53 -16.87
N ARG A 110 5.00 -11.48 -17.63
CA ARG A 110 4.96 -11.52 -19.10
C ARG A 110 5.95 -12.55 -19.66
N ILE A 111 7.15 -12.63 -19.10
CA ILE A 111 8.17 -13.63 -19.50
C ILE A 111 7.70 -15.06 -19.17
N LEU A 112 7.21 -15.28 -17.94
CA LEU A 112 6.74 -16.61 -17.50
C LEU A 112 5.52 -17.07 -18.29
N ILE A 113 4.55 -16.17 -18.56
CA ILE A 113 3.39 -16.48 -19.39
C ILE A 113 3.84 -16.88 -20.80
N ASN A 114 4.75 -16.12 -21.42
CA ASN A 114 5.21 -16.45 -22.78
C ASN A 114 5.83 -17.86 -22.84
N ARG A 115 6.64 -18.23 -21.83
CA ARG A 115 7.23 -19.57 -21.71
C ARG A 115 6.18 -20.69 -21.56
N ILE A 116 5.09 -20.45 -20.82
CA ILE A 116 4.05 -21.46 -20.57
C ILE A 116 3.15 -21.65 -21.80
N TYR A 117 2.85 -20.58 -22.56
CA TYR A 117 2.05 -20.67 -23.78
C TYR A 117 2.85 -21.17 -24.99
N GLU A 118 4.15 -20.90 -25.07
CA GLU A 118 5.02 -21.51 -26.10
C GLU A 118 5.19 -23.03 -25.90
N GLY A 119 5.09 -23.54 -24.66
CA GLY A 119 5.16 -24.98 -24.35
C GLY A 119 3.87 -25.77 -24.60
N LYS A 120 2.73 -25.11 -24.79
CA LYS A 120 1.45 -25.75 -25.13
C LYS A 120 0.98 -25.22 -26.48
N GLY A 121 1.52 -25.83 -27.53
CA GLY A 121 1.10 -25.61 -28.90
C GLY A 121 -0.42 -25.51 -28.98
N PHE A 122 -0.87 -24.36 -29.48
CA PHE A 122 -2.24 -24.11 -29.86
C PHE A 122 -2.70 -25.22 -30.81
N ARG A 123 -3.32 -26.27 -30.27
CA ARG A 123 -4.25 -27.10 -31.04
C ARG A 123 -5.45 -26.20 -31.34
N LYS A 124 -5.35 -25.43 -32.42
CA LYS A 124 -6.50 -25.03 -33.21
C LYS A 124 -7.19 -26.32 -33.64
N SER A 125 -8.11 -26.79 -32.82
CA SER A 125 -9.13 -27.71 -33.30
C SER A 125 -10.12 -26.86 -34.09
N THR A 126 -9.80 -26.69 -35.35
CA THR A 126 -10.82 -26.66 -36.41
C THR A 126 -11.87 -27.72 -36.08
N ARG A 127 -13.08 -27.28 -35.82
CA ARG A 127 -14.30 -28.09 -35.86
C ARG A 127 -15.41 -27.08 -36.15
N ASP A 128 -15.64 -26.77 -37.43
CA ASP A 128 -16.56 -27.53 -38.29
C ASP A 128 -17.89 -27.67 -37.53
N ARG A 129 -18.88 -26.81 -37.76
CA ARG A 129 -19.57 -26.47 -39.01
C ARG A 129 -20.29 -25.13 -38.88
#